data_AF-A0A9X0PTA6-F1
#
_entry.id   AF-A0A9X0PTA6-F1
#
_cell.length_a   1.000
_cell.length_b   1.000
_cell.length_c   1.000
_cell.angle_alpha   90.00
_cell.angle_beta   90.00
_cell.angle_gamma   90.00
#
_symmetry.space_group_name_H-M   'P 1'
#
loop_
_entity.id
_entity.type
_entity.pdbx_description
1 polymer ?
#
loop_
_entity_poly.entity_id
_entity_poly.type
_entity_poly.pdbx_seq_one_letter_code
_entity_poly.pdbx_strand_id
1 'polypeptide(L)'
;MTTNGQSEQTLSAAAPGGADIAAAIHLVRNVVLPRALDCGCRDKVHDALRELEDFERQRNVVKLLAAAREERRKIALLTEMLCDFAEDDTVDQGVVETASLMFLDIAAAAQEGSRLLRDALSLKMGE
;
A
#
# COMPACT_ATOMS: atom_id res chain seq x y z
N MET A 1 49.26 -10.23 -15.48
CA MET A 1 48.95 -9.05 -14.66
C MET A 1 47.54 -9.21 -14.13
N THR A 2 47.43 -9.46 -12.83
CA THR A 2 46.20 -9.55 -12.04
C THR A 2 45.78 -8.16 -11.56
N THR A 3 44.49 -7.81 -11.64
CA THR A 3 43.74 -6.99 -10.67
C THR A 3 42.24 -7.07 -11.04
N ASN A 4 41.47 -7.92 -10.36
CA ASN A 4 40.54 -7.56 -9.27
C ASN A 4 39.43 -6.58 -9.66
N GLY A 5 38.27 -7.13 -10.03
CA GLY A 5 36.98 -6.44 -10.07
C GLY A 5 36.17 -6.75 -8.81
N GLN A 6 36.46 -6.03 -7.72
CA GLN A 6 35.49 -5.69 -6.67
C GLN A 6 35.27 -4.18 -6.85
N SER A 7 34.11 -3.54 -6.75
CA SER A 7 32.96 -3.76 -5.91
C SER A 7 31.85 -2.84 -6.45
N GLU A 8 30.66 -3.34 -6.73
CA GLU A 8 29.44 -2.53 -6.67
C GLU A 8 28.33 -3.40 -6.09
N GLN A 9 28.46 -3.74 -4.80
CA GLN A 9 27.29 -4.00 -3.98
C GLN A 9 26.58 -2.67 -3.78
N THR A 10 25.76 -2.31 -4.76
CA THR A 10 24.74 -1.27 -4.61
C THR A 10 23.71 -1.82 -3.64
N LEU A 11 23.97 -1.65 -2.34
CA LEU A 11 22.93 -1.59 -1.32
C LEU A 11 22.09 -0.37 -1.67
N SER A 12 21.13 -0.56 -2.58
CA SER A 12 20.01 0.35 -2.72
C SER A 12 19.29 0.29 -1.37
N ALA A 13 19.57 1.25 -0.50
CA ALA A 13 18.81 1.47 0.71
C ALA A 13 17.42 1.95 0.27
N ALA A 14 16.59 1.02 -0.19
CA ALA A 14 15.16 1.22 -0.22
C ALA A 14 14.77 1.63 1.20
N ALA A 15 14.10 2.78 1.32
CA ALA A 15 13.59 3.21 2.60
C ALA A 15 12.79 2.06 3.21
N PRO A 16 13.04 1.67 4.48
CA PRO A 16 12.37 0.54 5.10
C PRO A 16 10.85 0.66 4.89
N GLY A 17 10.25 -0.40 4.38
CA GLY A 17 8.81 -0.47 4.15
C GLY A 17 8.06 -0.37 5.48
N GLY A 18 6.74 -0.15 5.43
CA GLY A 18 5.93 -0.07 6.66
C GLY A 18 6.05 -1.33 7.55
N ALA A 19 6.22 -2.51 6.94
CA ALA A 19 6.45 -3.76 7.65
C ALA A 19 7.80 -3.79 8.39
N ASP A 20 8.86 -3.21 7.81
CA ASP A 20 10.19 -3.14 8.42
C ASP A 20 10.18 -2.23 9.65
N ILE A 21 9.40 -1.14 9.60
CA ILE A 21 9.26 -0.20 10.71
C ILE A 21 8.44 -0.81 11.85
N ALA A 22 7.32 -1.48 11.56
CA ALA A 22 6.54 -2.19 12.58
C ALA A 22 7.37 -3.27 13.28
N ALA A 23 8.17 -4.04 12.53
CA ALA A 23 9.07 -5.03 13.10
C ALA A 23 10.15 -4.39 14.00
N ALA A 24 10.73 -3.26 13.57
CA ALA A 24 11.69 -2.53 14.38
C ALA A 24 11.09 -1.98 15.67
N ILE A 25 9.87 -1.42 15.62
CA ILE A 25 9.15 -0.94 16.81
C ILE A 25 8.90 -2.09 17.78
N HIS A 26 8.42 -3.24 17.28
CA HIS A 26 8.23 -4.44 18.10
C HIS A 26 9.52 -4.93 18.75
N LEU A 27 10.63 -4.95 17.99
CA LEU A 27 11.94 -5.32 18.52
C LEU A 27 12.37 -4.39 19.65
N VAL A 28 12.30 -3.08 19.44
CA VAL A 28 12.71 -2.11 20.46
C VAL A 28 11.80 -2.21 21.70
N ARG A 29 10.48 -2.29 21.49
CA ARG A 29 9.52 -2.32 22.60
C ARG A 29 9.59 -3.59 23.42
N ASN A 30 9.73 -4.75 22.78
CA ASN A 30 9.59 -6.04 23.45
C ASN A 30 10.91 -6.72 23.80
N VAL A 31 12.02 -6.30 23.18
CA VAL A 31 13.34 -6.93 23.41
C VAL A 31 14.33 -5.95 24.03
N VAL A 32 14.37 -4.70 23.55
CA VAL A 32 15.37 -3.71 24.00
C VAL A 32 14.93 -3.01 25.28
N LEU A 33 13.73 -2.40 25.30
CA LEU A 33 13.25 -1.64 26.45
C LEU A 33 13.17 -2.44 27.76
N PRO A 34 12.77 -3.72 27.78
CA PRO A 34 12.74 -4.51 29.02
C PRO A 34 14.11 -4.73 29.66
N ARG A 35 15.19 -4.58 28.88
CA ARG A 35 16.58 -4.70 29.36
C ARG A 35 17.23 -3.36 29.67
N ALA A 36 16.55 -2.25 29.38
CA ALA A 36 17.06 -0.91 29.64
C ALA A 36 16.96 -0.57 31.14
N LEU A 37 17.85 0.30 31.60
CA LEU A 37 17.76 0.86 32.95
C LEU A 37 16.44 1.61 33.12
N ASP A 38 15.84 1.49 34.30
CA ASP A 38 14.64 2.25 34.65
C ASP A 38 15.01 3.71 34.93
N CYS A 39 15.04 4.51 33.87
CA CYS A 39 15.33 5.92 33.92
C CYS A 39 14.41 6.67 32.96
N GLY A 40 14.28 8.00 33.12
CA GLY A 40 13.42 8.81 32.26
C GLY A 40 13.78 8.77 30.77
N CYS A 41 14.94 8.24 30.38
CA CYS A 41 15.24 7.94 28.97
C CYS A 41 14.36 6.82 28.42
N ARG A 42 14.01 5.81 29.23
CA ARG A 42 13.14 4.70 28.86
C ARG A 42 11.74 5.20 28.49
N ASP A 43 11.19 6.10 29.30
CA ASP A 43 9.87 6.69 29.07
C ASP A 43 9.85 7.54 27.79
N LYS A 44 10.90 8.35 27.58
CA LYS A 44 11.06 9.12 26.33
C LYS A 44 11.11 8.23 25.09
N VAL A 45 11.80 7.09 25.15
CA VAL A 45 11.81 6.13 24.03
C VAL A 45 10.43 5.49 23.86
N HIS A 46 9.73 5.19 24.95
CA HIS A 46 8.36 4.65 24.87
C HIS A 46 7.39 5.62 24.18
N ASP A 47 7.43 6.90 24.56
CA ASP A 47 6.64 7.96 23.93
C ASP A 47 7.01 8.14 22.45
N ALA A 48 8.31 8.19 22.13
CA ALA A 48 8.77 8.30 20.75
C ALA A 48 8.33 7.11 19.87
N LEU A 49 8.30 5.90 20.42
CA LEU A 49 7.77 4.73 19.71
C LEU A 49 6.26 4.84 19.49
N ARG A 50 5.50 5.34 20.46
CA ARG A 50 4.04 5.57 20.31
C ARG A 50 3.77 6.59 19.19
N GLU A 51 4.47 7.73 19.21
CA GLU A 51 4.34 8.74 18.16
C GLU A 51 4.69 8.17 16.78
N LEU A 52 5.75 7.36 16.68
CA LEU A 52 6.14 6.71 15.43
C LEU A 52 5.06 5.74 14.92
N GLU A 53 4.42 4.96 15.80
CA GLU A 53 3.29 4.09 15.43
C GLU A 53 2.12 4.87 14.86
N ASP A 54 1.79 6.02 15.46
CA ASP A 54 0.72 6.89 15.01
C ASP A 54 1.06 7.52 13.64
N PHE A 55 2.29 7.98 13.46
CA PHE A 55 2.77 8.48 12.16
C PHE A 55 2.71 7.40 11.08
N GLU A 56 3.14 6.18 11.39
CA GLU A 56 3.11 5.06 10.45
C GLU A 56 1.69 4.65 10.07
N ARG A 57 0.79 4.59 11.05
CA ARG A 57 -0.63 4.34 10.84
C ARG A 57 -1.23 5.39 9.90
N GLN A 58 -1.01 6.67 10.17
CA GLN A 58 -1.51 7.77 9.35
C GLN A 58 -0.92 7.72 7.94
N ARG A 59 0.38 7.45 7.81
CA ARG A 59 1.06 7.26 6.52
C ARG A 59 0.43 6.13 5.70
N ASN A 60 0.11 5.01 6.34
CA ASN A 60 -0.51 3.87 5.68
C ASN A 60 -1.95 4.17 5.25
N VAL A 61 -2.73 4.89 6.06
CA VAL A 61 -4.06 5.38 5.66
C VAL A 61 -3.97 6.24 4.41
N VAL A 62 -3.02 7.20 4.35
CA VAL A 62 -2.84 8.06 3.16
C VAL A 62 -2.50 7.23 1.91
N LYS A 63 -1.63 6.22 2.04
CA LYS A 63 -1.28 5.31 0.93
C LYS A 63 -2.49 4.53 0.43
N LEU A 64 -3.29 3.95 1.32
CA LEU A 64 -4.50 3.21 0.97
C LEU A 64 -5.52 4.10 0.25
N LEU A 65 -5.72 5.33 0.74
CA LEU A 65 -6.59 6.30 0.08
C LEU A 65 -6.07 6.74 -1.29
N ALA A 66 -4.76 6.84 -1.48
CA ALA A 66 -4.17 7.13 -2.78
C ALA A 66 -4.42 5.97 -3.76
N ALA A 67 -4.21 4.73 -3.33
CA ALA A 67 -4.47 3.53 -4.13
C ALA A 67 -5.96 3.40 -4.49
N ALA A 68 -6.88 3.64 -3.55
CA ALA A 68 -8.32 3.60 -3.84
C ALA A 68 -8.74 4.66 -4.88
N ARG A 69 -8.12 5.85 -4.86
CA ARG A 69 -8.34 6.87 -5.91
C ARG A 69 -7.83 6.42 -7.27
N GLU A 70 -6.80 5.56 -7.30
CA GLU A 70 -6.29 5.00 -8.54
C GLU A 70 -7.25 3.96 -9.12
N GLU A 71 -7.81 3.07 -8.29
CA GLU A 71 -8.89 2.17 -8.75
C GLU A 71 -10.09 2.93 -9.31
N ARG A 72 -10.48 4.05 -8.69
CA ARG A 72 -11.50 4.95 -9.24
C ARG A 72 -11.13 5.51 -10.62
N ARG A 73 -9.85 5.85 -10.86
CA ARG A 73 -9.40 6.34 -12.17
C ARG A 73 -9.43 5.23 -13.22
N LYS A 74 -9.02 4.01 -12.87
CA LYS A 74 -9.12 2.84 -13.74
C LYS A 74 -10.56 2.57 -14.17
N ILE A 75 -11.50 2.58 -13.22
CA ILE A 75 -12.93 2.44 -13.52
C ILE A 75 -13.38 3.51 -14.51
N ALA A 76 -13.04 4.79 -14.29
CA ALA A 76 -13.43 5.86 -15.18
C ALA A 76 -12.91 5.66 -16.62
N LEU A 77 -11.65 5.22 -16.77
CA LEU A 77 -11.06 4.92 -18.07
C LEU A 77 -11.76 3.75 -18.75
N LEU A 78 -12.00 2.65 -18.03
CA LEU A 78 -12.68 1.47 -18.57
C LEU A 78 -14.12 1.80 -18.98
N THR A 79 -14.83 2.61 -18.19
CA THR A 79 -16.17 3.09 -18.55
C THR A 79 -16.15 3.98 -19.78
N GLU A 80 -15.14 4.85 -19.93
CA GLU A 80 -14.97 5.67 -21.14
C GLU A 80 -14.74 4.79 -22.38
N MET A 81 -13.89 3.76 -22.29
CA MET A 81 -13.68 2.80 -23.36
C MET A 81 -14.94 1.99 -23.70
N LEU A 82 -15.77 1.66 -22.70
CA LEU A 82 -17.04 0.99 -22.92
C LEU A 82 -18.07 1.84 -23.69
N CYS A 83 -17.91 3.16 -23.78
CA CYS A 83 -18.79 3.99 -24.61
C CYS A 83 -18.72 3.60 -26.09
N ASP A 84 -17.62 3.00 -26.54
CA ASP A 84 -17.46 2.49 -27.91
C ASP A 84 -18.27 1.20 -28.15
N PHE A 85 -18.71 0.52 -27.08
CA PHE A 85 -19.71 -0.54 -27.13
C PHE A 85 -21.11 0.09 -27.24
N ALA A 86 -21.38 0.72 -28.38
CA ALA A 86 -22.60 1.49 -28.63
C ALA A 86 -23.83 0.61 -28.95
N GLU A 87 -25.01 1.23 -28.93
CA GLU A 87 -26.35 0.59 -28.93
C GLU A 87 -26.81 -0.03 -30.26
N ASP A 88 -25.92 -0.19 -31.23
CA ASP A 88 -26.22 -0.80 -32.51
C ASP A 88 -26.15 -2.33 -32.45
N ASP A 89 -27.23 -3.01 -32.86
CA ASP A 89 -27.36 -4.47 -32.80
C ASP A 89 -26.38 -5.25 -33.71
N THR A 90 -25.53 -4.56 -34.45
CA THR A 90 -24.52 -5.12 -35.36
C THR A 90 -23.12 -5.10 -34.76
N VAL A 91 -22.95 -5.76 -33.61
CA VAL A 91 -21.66 -5.89 -32.93
C VAL A 91 -20.98 -7.21 -33.32
N ASP A 92 -19.70 -7.18 -33.72
CA ASP A 92 -18.93 -8.40 -33.97
C ASP A 92 -18.53 -9.12 -32.67
N GLN A 93 -18.22 -10.42 -32.76
CA GLN A 93 -17.88 -11.25 -31.60
C GLN A 93 -16.70 -10.68 -30.78
N GLY A 94 -15.68 -10.12 -31.44
CA GLY A 94 -14.49 -9.60 -30.76
C GLY A 94 -14.80 -8.37 -29.92
N VAL A 95 -15.71 -7.51 -30.38
CA VAL A 95 -16.20 -6.36 -29.61
C VAL A 95 -17.00 -6.81 -28.39
N VAL A 96 -17.86 -7.84 -28.51
CA VAL A 96 -18.58 -8.44 -27.36
C VAL A 96 -17.62 -9.04 -26.33
N GLU A 97 -16.64 -9.82 -26.77
CA GLU A 97 -15.62 -10.41 -25.88
C GLU A 97 -14.83 -9.33 -25.14
N THR A 98 -14.43 -8.27 -25.86
CA THR A 98 -13.68 -7.15 -25.28
C THR A 98 -14.50 -6.41 -24.23
N ALA A 99 -15.76 -6.08 -24.53
CA ALA A 99 -16.64 -5.43 -23.57
C ALA A 99 -16.88 -6.30 -22.32
N SER A 100 -17.05 -7.61 -22.50
CA SER A 100 -17.17 -8.55 -21.38
C SER A 100 -15.94 -8.53 -20.48
N LEU A 101 -14.72 -8.47 -21.04
CA LEU A 101 -13.49 -8.38 -20.25
C LEU A 101 -13.40 -7.04 -19.51
N MET A 102 -13.77 -5.93 -20.16
CA MET A 102 -13.78 -4.61 -19.51
C MET A 102 -14.74 -4.56 -18.31
N PHE A 103 -15.92 -5.17 -18.39
CA PHE A 103 -16.82 -5.28 -17.24
C PHE A 103 -16.19 -6.07 -16.07
N LEU A 104 -15.46 -7.14 -16.36
CA LEU A 104 -14.73 -7.90 -15.34
C LEU A 104 -13.63 -7.05 -14.70
N ASP A 105 -12.89 -6.29 -15.50
CA ASP A 105 -11.84 -5.39 -15.01
C ASP A 105 -12.41 -4.25 -14.14
N ILE A 106 -13.56 -3.68 -14.50
CA ILE A 106 -14.29 -2.71 -13.67
C ILE A 106 -14.70 -3.34 -12.34
N ALA A 107 -15.26 -4.55 -12.37
CA ALA A 107 -15.67 -5.26 -11.17
C ALA A 107 -14.46 -5.53 -10.25
N ALA A 108 -13.33 -5.96 -10.81
CA ALA A 108 -12.10 -6.19 -10.06
C ALA A 108 -11.57 -4.90 -9.43
N ALA A 109 -11.50 -3.80 -10.19
CA ALA A 109 -11.08 -2.49 -9.68
C ALA A 109 -12.01 -1.97 -8.56
N ALA A 110 -13.33 -2.17 -8.71
CA ALA A 110 -14.31 -1.78 -7.70
C ALA A 110 -14.15 -2.60 -6.41
N GLN A 111 -13.93 -3.92 -6.52
CA GLN A 111 -13.67 -4.79 -5.38
C GLN A 111 -12.38 -4.40 -4.66
N GLU A 112 -11.31 -4.12 -5.41
CA GLU A 112 -10.03 -3.70 -4.84
C GLU A 112 -10.15 -2.34 -4.15
N GLY A 113 -10.81 -1.36 -4.78
CA GLY A 113 -11.10 -0.07 -4.17
C GLY A 113 -11.88 -0.21 -2.85
N SER A 114 -12.88 -1.09 -2.80
CA SER A 114 -13.62 -1.40 -1.57
C SER A 114 -12.73 -2.03 -0.49
N ARG A 115 -11.87 -2.98 -0.87
CA ARG A 115 -10.91 -3.61 0.03
C ARG A 115 -9.96 -2.57 0.65
N LEU A 116 -9.34 -1.72 -0.16
CA LEU A 116 -8.43 -0.67 0.27
C LEU A 116 -9.08 0.32 1.25
N LEU A 117 -10.35 0.68 1.02
CA LEU A 117 -11.09 1.57 1.91
C LEU A 117 -11.45 0.90 3.24
N ARG A 118 -11.78 -0.39 3.25
CA ARG A 118 -12.00 -1.16 4.48
C ARG A 118 -10.71 -1.29 5.31
N ASP A 119 -9.58 -1.52 4.65
CA ASP A 119 -8.27 -1.55 5.32
C ASP A 119 -7.96 -0.18 5.95
N ALA A 120 -8.21 0.92 5.22
CA ALA A 120 -8.00 2.27 5.72
C ALA A 120 -8.91 2.62 6.91
N LEU A 121 -10.16 2.16 6.88
CA LEU A 121 -11.11 2.32 7.99
C LEU A 121 -10.65 1.53 9.22
N SER A 122 -10.19 0.30 9.02
CA SER A 122 -9.70 -0.56 10.12
C SER A 122 -8.50 0.08 10.83
N LEU A 123 -7.60 0.71 10.09
CA LEU A 123 -6.49 1.46 10.67
C LEU A 123 -6.94 2.72 11.45
N LYS A 124 -8.02 3.38 11.01
CA LYS A 124 -8.60 4.52 11.76
C LYS A 124 -9.35 4.12 13.01
N MET A 125 -10.01 2.95 13.00
CA MET A 125 -10.83 2.48 14.13
C MET A 125 -10.04 1.74 15.22
N GLY A 126 -8.80 1.34 14.96
CA GLY A 126 -7.90 0.75 15.96
C GLY A 126 -7.33 1.76 16.97
N GLU A 127 -8.11 2.79 17.32
CA GLU A 127 -7.83 3.78 18.37
C GLU A 127 -8.43 3.33 19.71
#